data_AF-A0A9P5VZQ8-F1
#
_entry.id   AF-A0A9P5VZQ8-F1
#
_cell.length_a   1.000
_cell.length_b   1.000
_cell.length_c   1.000
_cell.angle_alpha   90.00
_cell.angle_beta   90.00
_cell.angle_gamma   90.00
#
_symmetry.space_group_name_H-M   'P 1'
#
loop_
_entity.id
_entity.type
_entity.pdbx_description
1 polymer ?
#
loop_
_entity_poly.entity_id
_entity_poly.type
_entity_poly.pdbx_seq_one_letter_code
_entity_poly.pdbx_strand_id
1 'polypeptide(L)'
;MASFVSFARTTVRSVHFQSLYSRGIHRSSTAFHPRRPKTTPGFRDRSHFGNYARLAPTSLKLGVDPPDVNSLIPAHIKRPSYALRGEPSEWASGIPINGPEGIEGCRRAGRLAKKILELGGTLVKPGVTTDEIDRVLREAIIANNAYPSPLNYMGFPKSVCTSVSNVIAHGIPDNRRLEDGDIINIDITVYLDGYHGDTSATFLVGNVDQPGRELVERTKEALDAAIAVCGPGVPFNKIGKTIQAIADRFQYTISEQFSGHGIGKEFHCLPLIYHHDNDEEGDMERGMVFTIEPMFCQGTALGMQWPDKWTVATADGGRSAQFEHTILITEDGAERLTG
;
A
#
# COMPACT_ATOMS: atom_id res chain seq x y z
N MET A 1 -21.12 -11.39 57.07
CA MET A 1 -21.70 -11.33 55.71
C MET A 1 -20.90 -10.29 54.93
N ALA A 2 -19.95 -10.76 54.12
CA ALA A 2 -19.05 -9.93 53.34
C ALA A 2 -19.48 -9.99 51.88
N SER A 3 -19.54 -8.85 51.20
CA SER A 3 -19.09 -8.77 49.81
C SER A 3 -18.82 -7.32 49.41
N PHE A 4 -17.53 -7.04 49.23
CA PHE A 4 -16.99 -5.92 48.46
C PHE A 4 -17.22 -6.23 46.96
N VAL A 5 -17.71 -5.27 46.19
CA VAL A 5 -17.68 -5.36 44.71
C VAL A 5 -16.56 -4.45 44.22
N SER A 6 -15.53 -5.11 43.68
CA SER A 6 -14.34 -4.54 43.04
C SER A 6 -14.66 -4.09 41.61
N PHE A 7 -14.13 -2.93 41.23
CA PHE A 7 -14.09 -2.45 39.85
C PHE A 7 -13.10 -3.28 39.03
N ALA A 8 -13.61 -4.06 38.07
CA ALA A 8 -12.79 -4.79 37.10
C ALA A 8 -12.71 -4.02 35.76
N ARG A 9 -11.47 -3.69 35.37
CA ARG A 9 -11.09 -3.20 34.04
C ARG A 9 -11.49 -4.24 32.98
N THR A 10 -12.27 -3.85 31.99
CA THR A 10 -12.59 -4.69 30.83
C THR A 10 -11.65 -4.35 29.68
N THR A 11 -10.69 -5.24 29.43
CA THR A 11 -9.80 -5.20 28.27
C THR A 11 -10.55 -5.76 27.06
N VAL A 12 -10.85 -4.93 26.06
CA VAL A 12 -11.38 -5.39 24.78
C VAL A 12 -10.25 -6.05 24.00
N ARG A 13 -10.28 -7.38 23.90
CA ARG A 13 -9.39 -8.18 23.05
C ARG A 13 -9.71 -7.89 21.58
N SER A 14 -8.72 -7.39 20.83
CA SER A 14 -8.78 -7.32 19.37
C SER A 14 -8.72 -8.73 18.79
N VAL A 15 -9.86 -9.23 18.33
CA VAL A 15 -9.94 -10.48 17.58
C VAL A 15 -10.35 -10.09 16.16
N HIS A 16 -9.40 -10.10 15.21
CA HIS A 16 -9.59 -10.43 13.78
C HIS A 16 -8.34 -10.16 12.92
N PHE A 17 -7.15 -10.62 13.35
CA PHE A 17 -5.98 -10.75 12.44
C PHE A 17 -5.08 -11.97 12.76
N GLN A 18 -5.40 -12.79 13.77
CA GLN A 18 -4.59 -13.96 14.16
C GLN A 18 -5.13 -15.31 13.63
N SER A 19 -6.23 -15.34 12.87
CA SER A 19 -6.89 -16.61 12.51
C SER A 19 -6.28 -17.36 11.31
N LEU A 20 -5.28 -16.81 10.62
CA LEU A 20 -4.64 -17.48 9.48
C LEU A 20 -3.36 -18.26 9.83
N TYR A 21 -2.92 -18.24 11.09
CA TYR A 21 -1.69 -18.91 11.55
C TYR A 21 -1.85 -20.39 12.00
N SER A 22 -3.04 -21.00 11.86
CA SER A 22 -3.33 -22.31 12.48
C SER A 22 -3.33 -23.54 11.56
N ARG A 23 -2.70 -23.49 10.38
CA ARG A 23 -2.39 -24.71 9.61
C ARG A 23 -0.92 -24.69 9.23
N GLY A 24 -0.19 -25.61 9.85
CA GLY A 24 1.21 -25.42 10.16
C GLY A 24 2.15 -25.61 8.99
N ILE A 25 3.19 -24.77 8.98
CA ILE A 25 4.55 -25.03 8.53
C ILE A 25 5.46 -24.26 9.53
N HIS A 26 6.45 -24.96 10.09
CA HIS A 26 7.48 -24.52 11.04
C HIS A 26 7.07 -23.99 12.44
N ARG A 27 7.32 -24.84 13.45
CA ARG A 27 7.49 -24.42 14.85
C ARG A 27 8.81 -23.67 14.99
N SER A 28 8.74 -22.34 15.10
CA SER A 28 9.77 -21.52 15.74
C SER A 28 9.10 -20.79 16.91
N SER A 29 9.42 -21.22 18.13
CA SER A 29 8.94 -20.58 19.36
C SER A 29 9.84 -19.39 19.71
N THR A 30 9.65 -18.27 19.01
CA THR A 30 10.11 -16.97 19.50
C THR A 30 8.92 -16.03 19.47
N ALA A 31 8.47 -15.63 20.65
CA ALA A 31 7.40 -14.65 20.81
C ALA A 31 7.75 -13.38 20.01
N PHE A 32 6.96 -13.07 18.98
CA PHE A 32 7.00 -11.79 18.28
C PHE A 32 6.61 -10.69 19.27
N HIS A 33 7.60 -10.17 19.98
CA HIS A 33 7.53 -8.83 20.55
C HIS A 33 8.01 -7.88 19.47
N PRO A 34 7.25 -6.84 19.10
CA PRO A 34 7.80 -5.75 18.31
C PRO A 34 9.04 -5.23 19.05
N ARG A 35 10.20 -5.31 18.40
CA ARG A 35 11.42 -4.75 18.97
C ARG A 35 11.21 -3.25 19.11
N ARG A 36 11.61 -2.69 20.26
CA ARG A 36 11.62 -1.25 20.51
C ARG A 36 12.37 -0.57 19.35
N PRO A 37 11.83 0.48 18.70
CA PRO A 37 12.57 1.21 17.67
C PRO A 37 13.94 1.63 18.22
N LYS A 38 15.00 1.36 17.46
CA LYS A 38 16.37 1.77 17.81
C LYS A 38 16.38 3.29 17.86
N THR A 39 16.58 3.84 19.06
CA THR A 39 16.89 5.24 19.39
C THR A 39 16.32 6.29 18.43
N THR A 40 15.14 6.82 18.77
CA THR A 40 14.62 8.05 18.19
C THR A 40 15.66 9.16 18.32
N PRO A 41 16.15 9.78 17.23
CA PRO A 41 16.93 11.01 17.34
C PRO A 41 16.09 12.03 18.10
N GLY A 42 16.71 12.76 19.03
CA GLY A 42 16.03 13.64 19.99
C GLY A 42 14.88 14.43 19.36
N PHE A 43 13.73 14.43 20.03
CA PHE A 43 12.54 15.21 19.68
C PHE A 43 12.92 16.69 19.50
N ARG A 44 13.24 17.09 18.26
CA ARG A 44 13.11 18.48 17.84
C ARG A 44 11.62 18.78 17.78
N ASP A 45 11.24 20.03 18.04
CA ASP A 45 9.88 20.52 17.87
C ASP A 45 9.42 20.27 16.41
N ARG A 46 8.73 19.14 16.19
CA ARG A 46 8.19 18.68 14.90
C ARG A 46 6.74 19.14 14.73
N SER A 47 6.38 20.30 15.27
CA SER A 47 5.00 20.81 15.15
C SER A 47 4.67 21.36 13.77
N HIS A 48 5.67 21.65 12.93
CA HIS A 48 5.48 22.29 11.62
C HIS A 48 6.04 21.43 10.46
N PHE A 49 5.20 20.55 9.90
CA PHE A 49 5.52 19.71 8.75
C PHE A 49 5.40 20.43 7.40
N GLY A 50 5.13 21.74 7.39
CA GLY A 50 4.80 22.51 6.20
C GLY A 50 3.35 22.99 6.21
N ASN A 51 2.91 23.56 5.09
CA ASN A 51 1.60 24.16 4.89
C ASN A 51 0.70 23.21 4.10
N TYR A 52 -0.22 22.52 4.79
CA TYR A 52 -1.24 21.65 4.20
C TYR A 52 -2.35 21.39 5.24
N ALA A 53 -3.51 20.92 4.78
CA ALA A 53 -4.59 20.50 5.67
C ALA A 53 -4.29 19.12 6.27
N ARG A 54 -4.25 19.03 7.61
CA ARG A 54 -4.19 17.74 8.30
C ARG A 54 -5.57 17.10 8.30
N LEU A 55 -5.62 15.83 7.93
CA LEU A 55 -6.86 15.07 7.84
C LEU A 55 -7.11 14.28 9.12
N ALA A 56 -8.39 14.21 9.46
CA ALA A 56 -8.95 13.38 10.50
C ALA A 56 -10.14 12.59 9.91
N PRO A 57 -10.59 11.50 10.57
CA PRO A 57 -11.73 10.73 10.09
C PRO A 57 -12.96 11.62 9.88
N THR A 58 -13.57 11.52 8.69
CA THR A 58 -14.82 12.22 8.36
C THR A 58 -16.03 11.59 9.06
N SER A 59 -15.89 10.35 9.53
CA SER A 59 -16.90 9.59 10.25
C SER A 59 -16.29 8.76 11.37
N LEU A 60 -17.04 8.58 12.47
CA LEU A 60 -16.72 7.65 13.55
C LEU A 60 -17.44 6.30 13.40
N LYS A 61 -18.18 6.09 12.29
CA LYS A 61 -18.77 4.78 11.95
C LYS A 61 -17.65 3.75 11.90
N LEU A 62 -17.84 2.63 12.60
CA LEU A 62 -16.91 1.52 12.56
C LEU A 62 -17.14 0.72 11.27
N GLY A 63 -16.09 0.57 10.48
CA GLY A 63 -16.13 -0.13 9.20
C GLY A 63 -16.87 0.61 8.10
N VAL A 64 -17.02 -0.08 6.97
CA VAL A 64 -17.68 0.41 5.75
C VAL A 64 -18.67 -0.63 5.25
N ASP A 65 -19.65 -0.18 4.48
CA ASP A 65 -20.60 -1.08 3.85
C ASP A 65 -19.93 -1.69 2.60
N PRO A 66 -20.00 -3.02 2.39
CA PRO A 66 -19.46 -3.65 1.19
C PRO A 66 -20.12 -3.09 -0.08
N PRO A 67 -19.38 -2.98 -1.19
CA PRO A 67 -19.93 -2.45 -2.43
C PRO A 67 -20.83 -3.48 -3.13
N ASP A 68 -21.85 -3.02 -3.86
CA ASP A 68 -22.59 -3.86 -4.79
C ASP A 68 -21.80 -4.04 -6.09
N VAL A 69 -20.95 -5.08 -6.10
CA VAL A 69 -20.07 -5.39 -7.24
C VAL A 69 -20.86 -5.70 -8.51
N ASN A 70 -22.06 -6.29 -8.42
CA ASN A 70 -22.85 -6.60 -9.61
C ASN A 70 -23.45 -5.35 -10.26
N SER A 71 -23.75 -4.33 -9.47
CA SER A 71 -24.17 -3.02 -9.97
C SER A 71 -23.00 -2.24 -10.60
N LEU A 72 -21.82 -2.32 -9.99
CA LEU A 72 -20.64 -1.54 -10.41
C LEU A 72 -19.87 -2.15 -11.58
N ILE A 73 -19.82 -3.48 -11.69
CA ILE A 73 -18.96 -4.19 -12.63
C ILE A 73 -19.80 -5.02 -13.62
N PRO A 74 -19.75 -4.72 -14.93
CA PRO A 74 -20.44 -5.50 -15.95
C PRO A 74 -20.11 -7.00 -15.89
N ALA A 75 -21.10 -7.85 -16.18
CA ALA A 75 -20.98 -9.30 -16.06
C ALA A 75 -19.91 -9.95 -16.98
N HIS A 76 -19.51 -9.27 -18.07
CA HIS A 76 -18.50 -9.78 -18.99
C HIS A 76 -17.06 -9.59 -18.48
N ILE A 77 -16.84 -8.74 -17.48
CA ILE A 77 -15.52 -8.51 -16.90
C ILE A 77 -15.11 -9.75 -16.09
N LYS A 78 -13.93 -10.29 -16.36
CA LYS A 78 -13.37 -11.40 -15.58
C LYS A 78 -13.09 -10.91 -14.16
N ARG A 79 -13.61 -11.62 -13.15
CA ARG A 79 -13.51 -11.24 -11.74
C ARG A 79 -12.50 -12.13 -11.00
N PRO A 80 -11.71 -11.60 -10.05
CA PRO A 80 -10.94 -12.42 -9.13
C PRO A 80 -11.86 -13.20 -8.18
N SER A 81 -11.34 -14.24 -7.52
CA SER A 81 -12.13 -15.15 -6.67
C SER A 81 -12.85 -14.45 -5.51
N TYR A 82 -12.26 -13.39 -4.96
CA TYR A 82 -12.80 -12.64 -3.84
C TYR A 82 -13.89 -11.64 -4.21
N ALA A 83 -14.02 -11.27 -5.49
CA ALA A 83 -14.81 -10.11 -5.94
C ALA A 83 -16.25 -10.08 -5.42
N LEU A 84 -16.89 -11.25 -5.27
CA LEU A 84 -18.28 -11.33 -4.78
C LEU A 84 -18.39 -11.59 -3.28
N ARG A 85 -17.35 -12.15 -2.65
CA ARG A 85 -17.41 -12.62 -1.26
C ARG A 85 -16.82 -11.64 -0.26
N GLY A 86 -15.95 -10.72 -0.69
CA GLY A 86 -15.29 -9.85 0.27
C GLY A 86 -14.19 -10.55 1.07
N GLU A 87 -13.56 -11.59 0.49
CA GLU A 87 -12.55 -12.42 1.16
C GLU A 87 -11.12 -11.97 0.80
N PRO A 88 -10.08 -12.34 1.58
CA PRO A 88 -8.69 -12.16 1.16
C PRO A 88 -8.34 -13.08 -0.02
N SER A 89 -7.22 -12.80 -0.71
CA SER A 89 -6.67 -13.72 -1.69
C SER A 89 -6.15 -14.99 -1.01
N GLU A 90 -6.34 -16.14 -1.66
CA GLU A 90 -5.68 -17.38 -1.24
C GLU A 90 -4.21 -17.32 -1.67
N TRP A 91 -3.28 -17.42 -0.72
CA TRP A 91 -1.85 -17.34 -1.01
C TRP A 91 -1.32 -18.70 -1.46
N ALA A 92 -0.42 -18.69 -2.44
CA ALA A 92 0.40 -19.85 -2.75
C ALA A 92 1.26 -20.25 -1.52
N SER A 93 1.58 -21.54 -1.40
CA SER A 93 2.37 -22.07 -0.27
C SER A 93 3.83 -21.62 -0.24
N GLY A 94 4.30 -20.95 -1.30
CA GLY A 94 5.67 -20.45 -1.44
C GLY A 94 5.72 -19.31 -2.46
N ILE A 95 6.92 -18.77 -2.69
CA ILE A 95 7.12 -17.68 -3.64
C ILE A 95 6.90 -18.19 -5.08
N PRO A 96 5.93 -17.63 -5.84
CA PRO A 96 5.69 -18.06 -7.21
C PRO A 96 6.86 -17.74 -8.15
N ILE A 97 7.30 -18.73 -8.92
CA ILE A 97 8.22 -18.55 -10.05
C ILE A 97 7.41 -18.61 -11.35
N ASN A 98 7.31 -17.47 -12.03
CA ASN A 98 6.49 -17.35 -13.22
C ASN A 98 7.22 -17.86 -14.46
N GLY A 99 6.55 -18.73 -15.23
CA GLY A 99 6.96 -19.06 -16.59
C GLY A 99 6.60 -17.97 -17.61
N PRO A 100 6.96 -18.14 -18.89
CA PRO A 100 6.76 -17.11 -19.92
C PRO A 100 5.34 -16.57 -20.04
N GLU A 101 4.32 -17.44 -19.94
CA GLU A 101 2.90 -17.03 -19.96
C GLU A 101 2.53 -16.15 -18.76
N GLY A 102 2.98 -16.54 -17.56
CA GLY A 102 2.73 -15.79 -16.34
C GLY A 102 3.37 -14.41 -16.37
N ILE A 103 4.63 -14.35 -16.82
CA ILE A 103 5.37 -13.11 -17.00
C ILE A 103 4.64 -12.17 -17.97
N GLU A 104 4.20 -12.68 -19.13
CA GLU A 104 3.49 -11.84 -20.10
C GLU A 104 2.10 -11.41 -19.59
N GLY A 105 1.42 -12.25 -18.80
CA GLY A 105 0.21 -11.88 -18.07
C GLY A 105 0.44 -10.68 -17.14
N CYS A 106 1.43 -10.78 -16.24
CA CYS A 106 1.81 -9.68 -15.35
C CYS A 106 2.25 -8.43 -16.12
N ARG A 107 2.97 -8.57 -17.23
CA ARG A 107 3.39 -7.42 -18.07
C ARG A 107 2.20 -6.72 -18.73
N ARG A 108 1.17 -7.44 -19.18
CA ARG A 108 -0.06 -6.81 -19.70
C ARG A 108 -0.83 -6.08 -18.60
N ALA A 109 -1.00 -6.72 -17.45
CA ALA A 109 -1.69 -6.12 -16.31
C ALA A 109 -0.95 -4.87 -15.79
N GLY A 110 0.37 -4.95 -15.64
CA GLY A 110 1.22 -3.82 -15.22
C GLY A 110 1.16 -2.64 -16.20
N ARG A 111 1.26 -2.88 -17.52
CA ARG A 111 1.10 -1.82 -18.53
C ARG A 111 -0.27 -1.12 -18.43
N LEU A 112 -1.34 -1.88 -18.16
CA LEU A 112 -2.65 -1.30 -17.95
C LEU A 112 -2.71 -0.48 -16.65
N ALA A 113 -2.22 -1.01 -15.54
CA ALA A 113 -2.18 -0.30 -14.25
C ALA A 113 -1.45 1.04 -14.38
N LYS A 114 -0.28 1.04 -15.03
CA LYS A 114 0.49 2.26 -15.34
C LYS A 114 -0.32 3.27 -16.15
N LYS A 115 -0.98 2.85 -17.22
CA LYS A 115 -1.85 3.72 -18.04
C LYS A 115 -3.00 4.33 -17.23
N ILE A 116 -3.58 3.56 -16.32
CA ILE A 116 -4.66 4.05 -15.44
C ILE A 116 -4.11 5.04 -14.39
N LEU A 117 -2.93 4.79 -13.84
CA LEU A 117 -2.26 5.71 -12.92
C LEU A 117 -1.92 7.05 -13.60
N GLU A 118 -1.43 7.01 -14.84
CA GLU A 118 -1.18 8.22 -15.65
C GLU A 118 -2.45 9.03 -15.86
N LEU A 119 -3.58 8.37 -16.18
CA LEU A 119 -4.89 9.02 -16.23
C LEU A 119 -5.24 9.65 -14.88
N GLY A 120 -5.05 8.93 -13.78
CA GLY A 120 -5.27 9.43 -12.42
C GLY A 120 -4.51 10.73 -12.15
N GLY A 121 -3.23 10.78 -12.52
CA GLY A 121 -2.40 11.99 -12.40
C GLY A 121 -2.96 13.20 -13.14
N THR A 122 -3.62 13.02 -14.29
CA THR A 122 -4.24 14.14 -15.03
C THR A 122 -5.48 14.74 -14.36
N LEU A 123 -6.09 14.00 -13.42
CA LEU A 123 -7.28 14.43 -12.68
C LEU A 123 -6.92 15.26 -11.44
N VAL A 124 -5.67 15.20 -10.98
CA VAL A 124 -5.20 15.81 -9.74
C VAL A 124 -5.13 17.34 -9.89
N LYS A 125 -6.11 18.03 -9.31
CA LYS A 125 -6.15 19.50 -9.22
C LYS A 125 -7.05 19.96 -8.06
N PRO A 126 -6.84 21.17 -7.54
CA PRO A 126 -7.72 21.73 -6.50
C PRO A 126 -9.21 21.65 -6.89
N GLY A 127 -10.05 21.28 -5.93
CA GLY A 127 -11.49 21.21 -6.07
C GLY A 127 -12.06 19.86 -6.54
N VAL A 128 -11.26 18.99 -7.16
CA VAL A 128 -11.71 17.63 -7.56
C VAL A 128 -11.85 16.74 -6.31
N THR A 129 -12.88 15.90 -6.25
CA THR A 129 -13.01 14.95 -5.13
C THR A 129 -12.27 13.64 -5.40
N THR A 130 -11.86 12.94 -4.36
CA THR A 130 -11.26 11.60 -4.52
C THR A 130 -12.27 10.59 -5.05
N ASP A 131 -13.57 10.73 -4.74
CA ASP A 131 -14.64 9.93 -5.34
C ASP A 131 -14.82 10.17 -6.85
N GLU A 132 -14.66 11.41 -7.31
CA GLU A 132 -14.64 11.73 -8.75
C GLU A 132 -13.47 11.02 -9.45
N ILE A 133 -12.30 10.97 -8.82
CA ILE A 133 -11.12 10.23 -9.31
C ILE A 133 -11.44 8.74 -9.37
N ASP A 134 -11.91 8.12 -8.28
CA ASP A 134 -12.28 6.70 -8.23
C ASP A 134 -13.25 6.32 -9.35
N ARG A 135 -14.29 7.12 -9.55
CA ARG A 135 -15.30 6.84 -10.58
C ARG A 135 -14.69 6.84 -11.98
N VAL A 136 -13.89 7.85 -12.33
CA VAL A 136 -13.26 7.94 -13.65
C VAL A 136 -12.28 6.79 -13.87
N LEU A 137 -11.49 6.43 -12.85
CA LEU A 137 -10.53 5.33 -12.96
C LEU A 137 -11.22 3.97 -13.02
N ARG A 138 -12.29 3.73 -12.26
CA ARG A 138 -13.13 2.54 -12.41
C ARG A 138 -13.66 2.39 -13.83
N GLU A 139 -14.25 3.45 -14.38
CA GLU A 139 -14.77 3.45 -15.75
C GLU A 139 -13.68 3.13 -16.78
N ALA A 140 -12.48 3.71 -16.61
CA ALA A 140 -11.34 3.44 -17.48
C ALA A 140 -10.82 2.00 -17.35
N ILE A 141 -10.77 1.43 -16.14
CA ILE A 141 -10.40 0.02 -15.91
C ILE A 141 -11.39 -0.92 -16.61
N ILE A 142 -12.69 -0.69 -16.44
CA ILE A 142 -13.76 -1.47 -17.07
C ILE A 142 -13.68 -1.38 -18.60
N ALA A 143 -13.44 -0.17 -19.14
CA ALA A 143 -13.30 0.04 -20.58
C ALA A 143 -12.12 -0.72 -21.20
N ASN A 144 -11.14 -1.15 -20.40
CA ASN A 144 -10.02 -2.00 -20.83
C ASN A 144 -10.24 -3.48 -20.47
N ASN A 145 -11.49 -3.90 -20.22
CA ASN A 145 -11.89 -5.27 -19.87
C ASN A 145 -11.23 -5.83 -18.60
N ALA A 146 -10.82 -4.95 -17.68
CA ALA A 146 -10.20 -5.33 -16.42
C ALA A 146 -11.13 -5.09 -15.23
N TYR A 147 -10.82 -5.75 -14.12
CA TYR A 147 -11.47 -5.56 -12.82
C TYR A 147 -10.59 -4.69 -11.92
N PRO A 148 -11.13 -3.69 -11.20
CA PRO A 148 -10.36 -2.93 -10.20
C PRO A 148 -10.11 -3.78 -8.96
N SER A 149 -8.90 -4.30 -8.79
CA SER A 149 -8.59 -5.32 -7.75
C SER A 149 -8.98 -4.91 -6.32
N PRO A 150 -8.82 -3.63 -5.89
CA PRO A 150 -9.25 -3.21 -4.56
C PRO A 150 -10.74 -3.39 -4.32
N LEU A 151 -11.58 -3.34 -5.35
CA LEU A 151 -13.03 -3.38 -5.17
C LEU A 151 -13.47 -4.69 -4.52
N ASN A 152 -14.09 -4.57 -3.34
CA ASN A 152 -14.52 -5.66 -2.49
C ASN A 152 -13.39 -6.60 -2.04
N TYR A 153 -12.12 -6.22 -2.14
CA TYR A 153 -11.05 -6.99 -1.52
C TYR A 153 -11.14 -6.84 0.00
N MET A 154 -11.39 -7.94 0.73
CA MET A 154 -11.69 -7.92 2.17
C MET A 154 -12.80 -6.92 2.58
N GLY A 155 -13.71 -6.58 1.66
CA GLY A 155 -14.78 -5.59 1.88
C GLY A 155 -14.39 -4.13 1.62
N PHE A 156 -13.24 -3.84 1.00
CA PHE A 156 -12.89 -2.47 0.60
C PHE A 156 -13.93 -1.89 -0.38
N PRO A 157 -14.41 -0.65 -0.18
CA PRO A 157 -15.64 -0.19 -0.82
C PRO A 157 -15.44 0.52 -2.17
N LYS A 158 -14.19 0.74 -2.58
CA LYS A 158 -13.82 1.55 -3.75
C LYS A 158 -12.91 0.80 -4.70
N SER A 159 -12.63 1.39 -5.85
CA SER A 159 -11.93 0.76 -6.96
C SER A 159 -10.43 1.04 -6.95
N VAL A 160 -10.02 2.09 -6.23
CA VAL A 160 -8.63 2.55 -6.05
C VAL A 160 -8.47 3.08 -4.63
N CYS A 161 -7.23 3.24 -4.15
CA CYS A 161 -6.95 4.01 -2.93
C CYS A 161 -6.49 5.43 -3.28
N THR A 162 -6.90 6.40 -2.45
CA THR A 162 -6.48 7.80 -2.56
C THR A 162 -6.02 8.30 -1.18
N SER A 163 -4.71 8.36 -0.98
CA SER A 163 -4.10 8.69 0.31
C SER A 163 -3.57 10.12 0.29
N VAL A 164 -4.30 11.04 0.93
CA VAL A 164 -3.97 12.47 0.91
C VAL A 164 -3.15 12.87 2.13
N SER A 165 -2.07 13.61 1.90
CA SER A 165 -1.26 14.30 2.91
C SER A 165 -0.78 13.39 4.06
N ASN A 166 -1.43 13.37 5.22
CA ASN A 166 -1.01 12.57 6.38
C ASN A 166 -1.56 11.13 6.38
N VAL A 167 -2.32 10.74 5.36
CA VAL A 167 -2.71 9.36 5.13
C VAL A 167 -1.52 8.61 4.53
N ILE A 168 -1.08 7.55 5.22
CA ILE A 168 0.03 6.68 4.82
C ILE A 168 -0.41 5.76 3.67
N ALA A 169 -1.53 5.06 3.84
CA ALA A 169 -2.03 4.09 2.87
C ALA A 169 -3.55 3.86 3.03
N HIS A 170 -4.14 3.24 2.01
CA HIS A 170 -5.52 2.77 1.98
C HIS A 170 -6.59 3.83 2.27
N GLY A 171 -6.32 5.10 1.94
CA GLY A 171 -7.34 6.13 2.01
C GLY A 171 -8.51 5.78 1.09
N ILE A 172 -9.73 5.77 1.65
CA ILE A 172 -10.95 5.48 0.88
C ILE A 172 -11.38 6.73 0.11
N PRO A 173 -11.54 6.67 -1.23
CA PRO A 173 -12.14 7.75 -2.01
C PRO A 173 -13.48 8.24 -1.45
N ASP A 174 -13.61 9.56 -1.26
CA ASP A 174 -14.77 10.20 -0.64
C ASP A 174 -15.07 11.60 -1.25
N ASN A 175 -16.00 12.33 -0.63
CA ASN A 175 -16.43 13.65 -1.10
C ASN A 175 -15.47 14.80 -0.74
N ARG A 176 -14.31 14.52 -0.12
CA ARG A 176 -13.31 15.54 0.17
C ARG A 176 -12.76 16.08 -1.14
N ARG A 177 -12.82 17.40 -1.30
CA ARG A 177 -12.16 18.10 -2.40
C ARG A 177 -10.67 18.25 -2.10
N LEU A 178 -9.84 18.01 -3.10
CA LEU A 178 -8.41 18.29 -3.03
C LEU A 178 -8.17 19.80 -2.84
N GLU A 179 -7.25 20.16 -1.96
CA GLU A 179 -6.90 21.55 -1.65
C GLU A 179 -5.55 21.93 -2.27
N ASP A 180 -5.38 23.22 -2.61
CA ASP A 180 -4.07 23.72 -3.05
C ASP A 180 -3.03 23.50 -1.94
N GLY A 181 -1.93 22.81 -2.26
CA GLY A 181 -0.90 22.44 -1.30
C GLY A 181 -0.95 20.99 -0.81
N ASP A 182 -2.01 20.24 -1.10
CA ASP A 182 -2.08 18.81 -0.81
C ASP A 182 -1.04 18.01 -1.62
N ILE A 183 -0.64 16.86 -1.07
CA ILE A 183 -0.09 15.75 -1.86
C ILE A 183 -1.09 14.59 -1.80
N ILE A 184 -1.19 13.82 -2.87
CA ILE A 184 -2.09 12.66 -2.95
C ILE A 184 -1.37 11.49 -3.60
N ASN A 185 -1.27 10.37 -2.90
CA ASN A 185 -0.97 9.09 -3.52
C ASN A 185 -2.27 8.51 -4.13
N ILE A 186 -2.19 8.07 -5.38
CA ILE A 186 -3.21 7.27 -6.03
C ILE A 186 -2.61 5.89 -6.27
N ASP A 187 -3.29 4.87 -5.76
CA ASP A 187 -2.84 3.48 -5.81
C ASP A 187 -3.79 2.64 -6.68
N ILE A 188 -3.20 1.99 -7.69
CA ILE A 188 -3.89 1.36 -8.80
C ILE A 188 -3.46 -0.09 -8.94
N THR A 189 -4.38 -0.99 -8.60
CA THR A 189 -4.28 -2.38 -9.00
C THR A 189 -5.39 -2.79 -9.97
N VAL A 190 -5.03 -3.39 -11.10
CA VAL A 190 -5.99 -3.96 -12.07
C VAL A 190 -5.86 -5.47 -12.13
N TYR A 191 -6.96 -6.17 -12.39
CA TYR A 191 -6.99 -7.60 -12.71
C TYR A 191 -7.41 -7.80 -14.16
N LEU A 192 -6.46 -8.23 -14.99
CA LEU A 192 -6.62 -8.41 -16.43
C LEU A 192 -6.26 -9.84 -16.80
N ASP A 193 -7.16 -10.52 -17.53
CA ASP A 193 -6.98 -11.90 -18.03
C ASP A 193 -6.62 -12.97 -16.99
N GLY A 194 -6.63 -12.68 -15.70
CA GLY A 194 -6.18 -13.62 -14.66
C GLY A 194 -4.99 -13.15 -13.84
N TYR A 195 -4.46 -11.97 -14.13
CA TYR A 195 -3.27 -11.41 -13.48
C TYR A 195 -3.53 -10.03 -12.92
N HIS A 196 -3.00 -9.77 -11.73
CA HIS A 196 -2.94 -8.47 -11.11
C HIS A 196 -1.71 -7.69 -11.59
N GLY A 197 -1.85 -6.37 -11.72
CA GLY A 197 -0.74 -5.45 -11.91
C GLY A 197 -0.94 -4.23 -11.04
N ASP A 198 0.10 -3.82 -10.32
CA ASP A 198 0.01 -2.86 -9.22
C ASP A 198 1.06 -1.76 -9.28
N THR A 199 0.61 -0.54 -9.01
CA THR A 199 1.47 0.65 -8.99
C THR A 199 0.75 1.84 -8.36
N SER A 200 1.53 2.68 -7.70
CA SER A 200 1.07 3.92 -7.11
C SER A 200 2.09 5.03 -7.31
N ALA A 201 1.61 6.28 -7.28
CA ALA A 201 2.47 7.46 -7.29
C ALA A 201 1.85 8.58 -6.46
N THR A 202 2.71 9.36 -5.80
CA THR A 202 2.28 10.59 -5.12
C THR A 202 2.35 11.78 -6.06
N PHE A 203 1.21 12.46 -6.24
CA PHE A 203 1.04 13.64 -7.07
C PHE A 203 0.93 14.92 -6.21
N LEU A 204 1.32 16.04 -6.80
CA LEU A 204 1.24 17.36 -6.19
C LEU A 204 -0.08 18.04 -6.57
N VAL A 205 -0.82 18.57 -5.60
CA VAL A 205 -2.04 19.35 -5.86
C VAL A 205 -1.71 20.83 -5.85
N GLY A 206 -1.65 21.44 -7.04
CA GLY A 206 -1.38 22.87 -7.17
C GLY A 206 -0.03 23.30 -6.58
N ASN A 207 -0.02 24.29 -5.69
CA ASN A 207 1.18 24.91 -5.14
C ASN A 207 1.64 24.25 -3.83
N VAL A 208 2.14 23.01 -3.92
CA VAL A 208 2.75 22.31 -2.77
C VAL A 208 4.02 23.04 -2.31
N ASP A 209 4.19 23.15 -1.00
CA ASP A 209 5.37 23.74 -0.38
C ASP A 209 6.65 22.89 -0.57
N GLN A 210 7.81 23.49 -0.28
CA GLN A 210 9.10 22.82 -0.49
C GLN A 210 9.24 21.50 0.30
N PRO A 211 8.89 21.41 1.60
CA PRO A 211 9.03 20.15 2.32
C PRO A 211 8.14 19.02 1.77
N GLY A 212 6.99 19.36 1.17
CA GLY A 212 6.12 18.38 0.51
C GLY A 212 6.69 17.86 -0.79
N ARG A 213 7.22 18.78 -1.62
CA ARG A 213 7.89 18.43 -2.88
C ARG A 213 9.11 17.54 -2.63
N GLU A 214 9.92 17.88 -1.64
CA GLU A 214 11.09 17.09 -1.24
C GLU A 214 10.68 15.70 -0.77
N LEU A 215 9.66 15.57 0.09
CA LEU A 215 9.18 14.26 0.53
C LEU A 215 8.82 13.37 -0.66
N VAL A 216 8.03 13.89 -1.61
CA VAL A 216 7.60 13.17 -2.82
C VAL A 216 8.81 12.76 -3.66
N GLU A 217 9.74 13.68 -3.91
CA GLU A 217 10.95 13.40 -4.69
C GLU A 217 11.83 12.32 -4.05
N ARG A 218 12.05 12.40 -2.73
CA ARG A 218 12.92 11.47 -2.00
C ARG A 218 12.30 10.08 -1.84
N THR A 219 10.99 9.97 -1.69
CA THR A 219 10.32 8.66 -1.72
C THR A 219 10.51 7.99 -3.08
N LYS A 220 10.37 8.74 -4.18
CA LYS A 220 10.61 8.22 -5.53
C LYS A 220 12.07 7.80 -5.72
N GLU A 221 13.03 8.62 -5.29
CA GLU A 221 14.46 8.30 -5.30
C GLU A 221 14.73 6.98 -4.55
N ALA A 222 14.07 6.77 -3.40
CA ALA A 222 14.23 5.57 -2.61
C ALA A 222 13.71 4.31 -3.31
N LEU A 223 12.53 4.38 -3.92
CA LEU A 223 12.02 3.29 -4.76
C LEU A 223 12.98 2.98 -5.92
N ASP A 224 13.45 4.02 -6.63
CA ASP A 224 14.31 3.84 -7.79
C ASP A 224 15.64 3.17 -7.41
N ALA A 225 16.25 3.59 -6.31
CA ALA A 225 17.47 2.99 -5.78
C ALA A 225 17.25 1.54 -5.31
N ALA A 226 16.11 1.24 -4.69
CA ALA A 226 15.76 -0.10 -4.25
C ALA A 226 15.61 -1.07 -5.43
N ILE A 227 14.94 -0.66 -6.51
CA ILE A 227 14.80 -1.48 -7.72
C ILE A 227 16.16 -1.71 -8.38
N ALA A 228 17.05 -0.70 -8.38
CA ALA A 228 18.36 -0.79 -9.02
C ALA A 228 19.30 -1.82 -8.37
N VAL A 229 19.05 -2.23 -7.12
CA VAL A 229 19.85 -3.26 -6.45
C VAL A 229 19.28 -4.67 -6.63
N CYS A 230 18.11 -4.83 -7.23
CA CYS A 230 17.44 -6.12 -7.43
C CYS A 230 18.07 -6.94 -8.56
N GLY A 231 18.13 -8.25 -8.36
CA GLY A 231 18.60 -9.22 -9.35
C GLY A 231 18.75 -10.62 -8.75
N PRO A 232 18.98 -11.66 -9.57
CA PRO A 232 19.13 -13.02 -9.08
C PRO A 232 20.21 -13.17 -8.00
N GLY A 233 19.89 -13.89 -6.92
CA GLY A 233 20.78 -14.13 -5.78
C GLY A 233 20.96 -12.92 -4.85
N VAL A 234 20.27 -11.80 -5.08
CA VAL A 234 20.28 -10.67 -4.16
C VAL A 234 19.32 -10.95 -3.00
N PRO A 235 19.74 -10.76 -1.73
CA PRO A 235 18.85 -10.92 -0.58
C PRO A 235 17.73 -9.86 -0.56
N PHE A 236 16.51 -10.26 -0.20
CA PHE A 236 15.37 -9.32 -0.12
C PHE A 236 15.63 -8.16 0.86
N ASN A 237 16.27 -8.41 2.00
CA ASN A 237 16.56 -7.36 2.99
C ASN A 237 17.49 -6.24 2.47
N LYS A 238 18.14 -6.42 1.32
CA LYS A 238 18.92 -5.36 0.66
C LYS A 238 18.03 -4.21 0.18
N ILE A 239 16.76 -4.48 -0.15
CA ILE A 239 15.75 -3.47 -0.49
C ILE A 239 15.56 -2.52 0.69
N GLY A 240 15.19 -3.07 1.85
CA GLY A 240 14.96 -2.31 3.07
C GLY A 240 16.19 -1.51 3.54
N LYS A 241 17.38 -2.12 3.48
CA LYS A 241 18.66 -1.42 3.76
C LYS A 241 18.90 -0.21 2.86
N THR A 242 18.60 -0.36 1.57
CA THR A 242 18.79 0.71 0.57
C THR A 242 17.83 1.87 0.82
N ILE A 243 16.55 1.56 1.10
CA ILE A 243 15.51 2.54 1.37
C ILE A 243 15.78 3.28 2.70
N GLN A 244 16.13 2.54 3.77
CA GLN A 244 16.47 3.11 5.08
C GLN A 244 17.62 4.12 4.99
N ALA A 245 18.68 3.78 4.26
CA ALA A 245 19.83 4.67 4.09
C ALA A 245 19.44 6.01 3.45
N ILE A 246 18.42 6.04 2.58
CA ILE A 246 17.91 7.27 1.96
C ILE A 246 17.03 8.02 2.95
N ALA A 247 16.10 7.34 3.62
CA ALA A 247 15.24 7.95 4.64
C ALA A 247 16.05 8.65 5.74
N ASP A 248 17.11 8.00 6.23
CA ASP A 248 17.98 8.51 7.30
C ASP A 248 18.70 9.81 6.89
N ARG A 249 19.15 9.92 5.63
CA ARG A 249 19.81 11.14 5.11
C ARG A 249 18.90 12.37 5.18
N PHE A 250 17.59 12.17 5.01
CA PHE A 250 16.60 13.24 4.98
C PHE A 250 15.73 13.28 6.25
N GLN A 251 16.09 12.49 7.27
CA GLN A 251 15.42 12.41 8.56
C GLN A 251 13.94 12.01 8.50
N TYR A 252 13.57 11.27 7.45
CA TYR A 252 12.24 10.66 7.32
C TYR A 252 12.17 9.35 8.11
N THR A 253 10.96 8.95 8.47
CA THR A 253 10.67 7.62 9.01
C THR A 253 9.95 6.78 7.97
N ILE A 254 10.00 5.45 8.12
CA ILE A 254 9.41 4.49 7.17
C ILE A 254 8.32 3.72 7.88
N SER A 255 7.15 3.57 7.24
CA SER A 255 6.09 2.73 7.80
C SER A 255 6.51 1.26 7.87
N GLU A 256 6.42 0.67 9.06
CA GLU A 256 6.67 -0.77 9.30
C GLU A 256 5.36 -1.59 9.31
N GLN A 257 4.20 -0.94 9.17
CA GLN A 257 2.88 -1.61 9.18
C GLN A 257 2.52 -2.26 7.84
N PHE A 258 3.26 -1.92 6.78
CA PHE A 258 3.01 -2.35 5.42
C PHE A 258 4.32 -2.80 4.77
N SER A 259 4.20 -3.71 3.80
CA SER A 259 5.31 -4.28 3.04
C SER A 259 4.88 -4.39 1.59
N GLY A 260 5.85 -4.40 0.67
CA GLY A 260 5.61 -4.92 -0.66
C GLY A 260 5.29 -6.41 -0.60
N HIS A 261 4.83 -6.95 -1.71
CA HIS A 261 4.30 -8.30 -1.76
C HIS A 261 4.54 -8.97 -3.10
N GLY A 262 4.54 -10.30 -3.12
CA GLY A 262 4.38 -11.07 -4.34
C GLY A 262 3.06 -10.73 -5.01
N ILE A 263 3.06 -10.71 -6.34
CA ILE A 263 1.88 -10.40 -7.14
C ILE A 263 1.88 -11.18 -8.45
N GLY A 264 0.68 -11.58 -8.89
CA GLY A 264 0.49 -12.26 -10.16
C GLY A 264 -0.94 -12.75 -10.29
N LYS A 265 -1.18 -14.05 -10.16
CA LYS A 265 -2.55 -14.59 -10.14
C LYS A 265 -3.28 -14.21 -8.85
N GLU A 266 -2.55 -14.15 -7.76
CA GLU A 266 -2.95 -13.62 -6.48
C GLU A 266 -2.70 -12.11 -6.42
N PHE A 267 -3.57 -11.38 -5.71
CA PHE A 267 -3.40 -9.94 -5.48
C PHE A 267 -2.19 -9.71 -4.55
N HIS A 268 -2.23 -10.32 -3.37
CA HIS A 268 -1.11 -10.36 -2.44
C HIS A 268 -0.69 -11.82 -2.23
N CYS A 269 0.62 -12.09 -2.27
CA CYS A 269 1.24 -13.37 -1.89
C CYS A 269 2.70 -13.17 -1.46
N LEU A 270 3.44 -14.26 -1.23
CA LEU A 270 4.88 -14.21 -0.94
C LEU A 270 5.70 -13.83 -2.19
N PRO A 271 6.84 -13.13 -2.03
CA PRO A 271 7.50 -12.75 -0.78
C PRO A 271 6.87 -11.51 -0.13
N LEU A 272 7.14 -11.30 1.16
CA LEU A 272 6.93 -9.99 1.80
C LEU A 272 8.20 -9.15 1.64
N ILE A 273 8.05 -7.89 1.25
CA ILE A 273 9.16 -6.98 0.99
C ILE A 273 9.13 -5.82 1.99
N TYR A 274 9.98 -5.89 3.01
CA TYR A 274 10.07 -4.82 4.00
C TYR A 274 10.93 -3.65 3.51
N HIS A 275 10.46 -2.43 3.80
CA HIS A 275 11.08 -1.19 3.32
C HIS A 275 12.05 -0.54 4.33
N HIS A 276 12.13 -1.05 5.56
CA HIS A 276 13.08 -0.62 6.59
C HIS A 276 14.27 -1.58 6.68
N ASP A 277 15.38 -1.19 7.33
CA ASP A 277 16.49 -2.11 7.57
C ASP A 277 16.06 -3.30 8.45
N ASN A 278 16.23 -4.51 7.93
CA ASN A 278 15.71 -5.74 8.50
C ASN A 278 16.63 -6.94 8.23
N ASP A 279 16.33 -8.05 8.90
CA ASP A 279 17.08 -9.31 8.80
C ASP A 279 16.25 -10.42 8.10
N GLU A 280 15.23 -10.07 7.30
CA GLU A 280 14.41 -11.05 6.58
C GLU A 280 15.30 -11.87 5.63
N GLU A 281 15.10 -13.19 5.65
CA GLU A 281 15.86 -14.14 4.85
C GLU A 281 15.23 -14.33 3.46
N GLY A 282 16.00 -14.90 2.54
CA GLY A 282 15.55 -15.23 1.18
C GLY A 282 16.22 -14.38 0.11
N ASP A 283 16.45 -15.03 -1.03
CA ASP A 283 17.12 -14.44 -2.18
C ASP A 283 16.15 -14.33 -3.35
N MET A 284 16.34 -13.30 -4.17
CA MET A 284 15.59 -13.10 -5.40
C MET A 284 15.97 -14.16 -6.44
N GLU A 285 14.96 -14.76 -7.09
CA GLU A 285 15.16 -15.71 -8.18
C GLU A 285 14.50 -15.22 -9.47
N ARG A 286 15.05 -15.61 -10.62
CA ARG A 286 14.49 -15.30 -11.93
C ARG A 286 13.04 -15.77 -12.03
N GLY A 287 12.16 -14.89 -12.51
CA GLY A 287 10.73 -15.17 -12.68
C GLY A 287 9.88 -14.83 -11.46
N MET A 288 10.49 -14.41 -10.34
CA MET A 288 9.74 -13.78 -9.25
C MET A 288 9.16 -12.44 -9.71
N VAL A 289 7.91 -12.17 -9.32
CA VAL A 289 7.22 -10.91 -9.54
C VAL A 289 6.69 -10.40 -8.20
N PHE A 290 7.06 -9.18 -7.83
CA PHE A 290 6.68 -8.57 -6.55
C PHE A 290 6.68 -7.05 -6.62
N THR A 291 6.07 -6.40 -5.63
CA THR A 291 6.02 -4.94 -5.49
C THR A 291 7.14 -4.44 -4.57
N ILE A 292 7.62 -3.23 -4.85
CA ILE A 292 8.39 -2.42 -3.90
C ILE A 292 7.61 -1.11 -3.77
N GLU A 293 7.22 -0.75 -2.55
CA GLU A 293 6.22 0.30 -2.27
C GLU A 293 6.53 1.15 -1.01
N PRO A 294 7.71 1.80 -0.91
CA PRO A 294 8.11 2.50 0.30
C PRO A 294 7.17 3.66 0.64
N MET A 295 6.82 3.75 1.92
CA MET A 295 6.05 4.85 2.50
C MET A 295 6.92 5.66 3.45
N PHE A 296 7.37 6.84 3.02
CA PHE A 296 8.09 7.78 3.90
C PHE A 296 7.12 8.66 4.66
N CYS A 297 7.48 9.03 5.88
CA CYS A 297 6.74 9.94 6.75
C CYS A 297 7.66 11.08 7.22
N GLN A 298 7.19 12.33 7.14
CA GLN A 298 7.94 13.50 7.65
C GLN A 298 8.11 13.47 9.17
N GLY A 299 7.10 12.92 9.85
CA GLY A 299 7.02 12.81 11.30
C GLY A 299 7.36 11.40 11.78
N THR A 300 6.47 10.87 12.61
CA THR A 300 6.46 9.48 13.05
C THR A 300 5.88 8.57 11.98
N ALA A 301 6.41 7.35 11.90
CA ALA A 301 5.84 6.25 11.12
C ALA A 301 4.76 5.47 11.89
N LEU A 302 4.47 5.85 13.15
CA LEU A 302 3.36 5.28 13.90
C LEU A 302 2.04 5.61 13.21
N GLY A 303 1.45 4.65 12.51
CA GLY A 303 0.17 4.77 11.85
C GLY A 303 -1.00 4.43 12.77
N MET A 304 -2.04 5.25 12.70
CA MET A 304 -3.32 5.05 13.35
C MET A 304 -4.37 4.67 12.30
N GLN A 305 -4.94 3.47 12.44
CA GLN A 305 -6.05 3.05 11.62
C GLN A 305 -7.33 3.79 12.05
N TRP A 306 -8.02 4.36 11.08
CA TRP A 306 -9.27 5.09 11.26
C TRP A 306 -10.45 4.14 11.56
N PRO A 307 -11.59 4.67 12.06
CA PRO A 307 -12.78 3.88 12.35
C PRO A 307 -13.29 3.05 11.16
N ASP A 308 -13.07 3.50 9.93
CA ASP A 308 -13.42 2.82 8.68
C ASP A 308 -12.72 1.46 8.46
N LYS A 309 -11.70 1.13 9.28
CA LYS A 309 -10.89 -0.11 9.24
C LYS A 309 -9.93 -0.24 8.06
N TRP A 310 -9.71 0.83 7.30
CA TRP A 310 -8.85 0.86 6.12
C TRP A 310 -7.83 1.96 6.18
N THR A 311 -8.27 3.21 6.32
CA THR A 311 -7.41 4.38 6.23
C THR A 311 -6.40 4.36 7.37
N VAL A 312 -5.10 4.39 7.06
CA VAL A 312 -4.03 4.51 8.06
C VAL A 312 -3.34 5.84 7.89
N ALA A 313 -3.31 6.65 8.95
CA ALA A 313 -2.69 7.98 8.95
C ALA A 313 -1.60 8.11 10.01
N THR A 314 -0.60 8.96 9.80
CA THR A 314 0.45 9.22 10.79
C THR A 314 -0.14 9.78 12.09
N ALA A 315 0.31 9.30 13.25
CA ALA A 315 -0.21 9.69 14.56
C ALA A 315 0.04 11.16 14.93
N ASP A 316 1.10 11.79 14.39
CA ASP A 316 1.42 13.20 14.63
C ASP A 316 0.88 14.15 13.55
N GLY A 317 0.22 13.59 12.53
CA GLY A 317 -0.34 14.32 11.41
C GLY A 317 0.68 14.80 10.37
N GLY A 318 1.95 14.34 10.42
CA GLY A 318 2.95 14.60 9.38
C GLY A 318 2.57 14.01 8.02
N ARG A 319 3.06 14.57 6.91
CA ARG A 319 2.76 13.99 5.59
C ARG A 319 3.43 12.65 5.40
N SER A 320 2.80 11.81 4.60
CA SER A 320 3.39 10.60 4.03
C SER A 320 3.34 10.64 2.51
N ALA A 321 4.33 10.03 1.86
CA ALA A 321 4.35 9.82 0.42
C ALA A 321 4.76 8.39 0.12
N GLN A 322 4.18 7.84 -0.94
CA GLN A 322 4.40 6.48 -1.43
C GLN A 322 4.58 6.49 -2.94
N PHE A 323 5.46 5.62 -3.43
CA PHE A 323 5.55 5.24 -4.82
C PHE A 323 5.69 3.73 -4.88
N GLU A 324 5.22 3.14 -5.98
CA GLU A 324 5.26 1.70 -6.13
C GLU A 324 5.46 1.25 -7.58
N HIS A 325 6.24 0.19 -7.73
CA HIS A 325 6.27 -0.60 -8.95
C HIS A 325 6.12 -2.09 -8.67
N THR A 326 5.34 -2.77 -9.51
CA THR A 326 5.49 -4.20 -9.77
C THR A 326 6.77 -4.44 -10.60
N ILE A 327 7.67 -5.29 -10.09
CA ILE A 327 8.92 -5.65 -10.76
C ILE A 327 9.02 -7.15 -11.02
N LEU A 328 9.75 -7.52 -12.08
CA LEU A 328 10.11 -8.89 -12.45
C LEU A 328 11.61 -9.07 -12.29
N ILE A 329 12.05 -10.14 -11.61
CA ILE A 329 13.46 -10.52 -11.60
C ILE A 329 13.81 -11.24 -12.89
N THR A 330 14.75 -10.68 -13.65
CA THR A 330 15.22 -11.20 -14.95
C THR A 330 16.47 -12.08 -14.76
N GLU A 331 17.15 -12.44 -15.85
CA GLU A 331 18.39 -13.23 -15.78
C GLU A 331 19.56 -12.46 -15.18
N ASP A 332 19.54 -11.14 -15.30
CA ASP A 332 20.68 -10.24 -15.04
C ASP A 332 20.31 -9.00 -14.21
N GLY A 333 19.07 -8.91 -13.71
CA GLY A 333 18.61 -7.78 -12.93
C GLY A 333 17.11 -7.81 -12.65
N ALA A 334 16.46 -6.65 -12.82
CA ALA A 334 15.01 -6.49 -12.65
C ALA A 334 14.40 -5.61 -13.75
N GLU A 335 13.19 -5.95 -14.18
CA GLU A 335 12.35 -5.19 -15.12
C GLU A 335 11.19 -4.55 -14.36
N ARG A 336 10.90 -3.28 -14.61
CA ARG A 336 9.68 -2.63 -14.12
C ARG A 336 8.51 -2.97 -15.04
N LEU A 337 7.56 -3.76 -14.55
CA LEU A 337 6.36 -4.11 -15.34
C LEU A 337 5.35 -2.95 -15.39
N THR A 338 5.50 -1.97 -14.51
CA THR A 338 4.72 -0.72 -14.45
C THR A 338 5.59 0.52 -14.70
N GLY A 339 6.73 0.35 -15.41
CA GLY A 339 7.71 1.40 -15.72
C GLY A 339 7.22 2.51 -16.64
#